data_AF-G9KWD5-F1
#
_entry.id   AF-G9KWD5-F1
#
_cell.length_a   1.000
_cell.length_b   1.000
_cell.length_c   1.000
_cell.angle_alpha   90.00
_cell.angle_beta   90.00
_cell.angle_gamma   90.00
#
_symmetry.space_group_name_H-M   'P 1'
#
loop_
_entity.id
_entity.type
_entity.pdbx_description
1 polymer ?
#
loop_
_entity_poly.entity_id
_entity_poly.type
_entity_poly.pdbx_seq_one_letter_code
_entity_poly.pdbx_strand_id
1 'polypeptide(L)'
;AAFTLQMKLTHVISMMQDWCALDEKVLIEAYKKCLAVLMQCHGGFTDGEQPITLSICGHSVETIRYCVSQEKVSIHLPVSRLLAGLHVLLSKSEVAYKFPELLPLSELSPPMLIEHPLRCLVLCAQVHAGMWRRNGFSLVNQIYYYHNVKCRREMFDKDIIMLQTGVSMMDPNHFLMIMLSRFELYQIFSTPDYGKRFSSEITHKDVVQQNNTLIEEMLYLIIMLVGERFSPGVGQVNATDEIKREIIHQLSIKPMAHSELVKSLPEDENKETGMESVIEAVAHFKKPGLTGRGMYELKPECAKEFNLYFYHFSRAEQSKAEEAQRKLKRQNREDTALPPPVLPPFCPLFASL
;
A
#
# COMPACT_ATOMS: atom_id res chain seq x y z
N ALA A 1 8.74 -8.22 20.22
CA ALA A 1 9.24 -6.96 20.80
C ALA A 1 8.89 -5.77 19.90
N ALA A 2 9.41 -5.69 18.66
CA ALA A 2 9.20 -4.52 17.79
C ALA A 2 7.73 -4.28 17.39
N PHE A 3 6.98 -5.31 16.95
CA PHE A 3 5.54 -5.18 16.68
C PHE A 3 4.72 -4.82 17.94
N THR A 4 5.11 -5.34 19.11
CA THR A 4 4.47 -4.96 20.38
C THR A 4 4.66 -3.47 20.68
N LEU A 5 5.86 -2.94 20.39
CA LEU A 5 6.12 -1.51 20.51
C LEU A 5 5.31 -0.72 19.48
N GLN A 6 5.27 -1.17 18.21
CA GLN A 6 4.44 -0.55 17.16
C GLN A 6 2.98 -0.43 17.60
N MET A 7 2.37 -1.52 18.08
CA MET A 7 0.97 -1.51 18.56
C MET A 7 0.75 -0.50 19.69
N LYS A 8 1.72 -0.35 20.60
CA LYS A 8 1.65 0.66 21.68
C LYS A 8 1.80 2.09 21.15
N LEU A 9 2.64 2.28 20.13
CA LEU A 9 2.86 3.59 19.52
C LEU A 9 1.71 4.02 18.62
N THR A 10 0.95 3.09 18.03
CA THR A 10 -0.21 3.38 17.17
C THR A 10 -1.17 4.38 17.81
N HIS A 11 -1.54 4.18 19.08
CA HIS A 11 -2.44 5.09 19.79
C HIS A 11 -1.85 6.49 19.94
N VAL A 12 -0.56 6.59 20.30
CA VAL A 12 0.16 7.88 20.42
C VAL A 12 0.28 8.59 19.08
N ILE A 13 0.56 7.85 18.00
CA ILE A 13 0.63 8.37 16.64
C ILE A 13 -0.74 8.92 16.20
N SER A 14 -1.82 8.18 16.48
CA SER A 14 -3.19 8.63 16.19
C SER A 14 -3.51 9.92 16.92
N MET A 15 -3.28 10.00 18.23
CA MET A 15 -3.51 11.21 19.02
C MET A 15 -2.71 12.41 18.49
N MET A 16 -1.45 12.19 18.10
CA MET A 16 -0.61 13.23 17.50
C MET A 16 -1.18 13.72 16.17
N GLN A 17 -1.62 12.80 15.31
CA GLN A 17 -2.24 13.15 14.02
C GLN A 17 -3.58 13.88 14.22
N ASP A 18 -4.39 13.47 15.18
CA ASP A 18 -5.64 14.16 15.53
C ASP A 18 -5.38 15.60 16.01
N TRP A 19 -4.33 15.81 16.82
CA TRP A 19 -3.93 17.15 17.23
C TRP A 19 -3.48 18.00 16.03
N CYS A 20 -2.66 17.44 15.15
CA CYS A 20 -2.25 18.12 13.91
C CYS A 20 -3.46 18.44 13.01
N ALA A 21 -4.47 17.57 12.96
CA ALA A 21 -5.68 17.80 12.16
C ALA A 21 -6.54 18.97 12.68
N LEU A 22 -6.41 19.33 13.97
CA LEU A 22 -7.19 20.40 14.61
C LEU A 22 -6.45 21.75 14.67
N ASP A 23 -5.13 21.76 14.51
CA ASP A 23 -4.30 22.98 14.59
C ASP A 23 -3.29 23.05 13.45
N GLU A 24 -3.50 24.00 12.53
CA GLU A 24 -2.67 24.21 11.33
C GLU A 24 -1.20 24.50 11.69
N LYS A 25 -0.93 25.23 12.79
CA LYS A 25 0.44 25.55 13.21
C LYS A 25 1.16 24.30 13.72
N VAL A 26 0.43 23.47 14.48
CA VAL A 26 0.97 22.19 14.98
C VAL A 26 1.27 21.26 13.80
N LEU A 27 0.38 21.19 12.81
CA LEU A 27 0.60 20.40 11.59
C LEU A 27 1.86 20.85 10.83
N ILE A 28 2.01 22.15 10.58
CA ILE A 28 3.18 22.71 9.88
C ILE A 28 4.48 22.36 10.64
N GLU A 29 4.52 22.60 11.94
CA GLU A 29 5.74 22.36 12.74
C GLU A 29 6.04 20.87 12.91
N ALA A 30 5.02 20.03 13.06
CA ALA A 30 5.18 18.57 13.06
C ALA A 30 5.74 18.07 11.73
N TYR A 31 5.23 18.58 10.61
CA TYR A 31 5.68 18.20 9.27
C TYR A 31 7.16 18.57 9.06
N LYS A 32 7.55 19.81 9.38
CA LYS A 32 8.95 20.27 9.30
C LYS A 32 9.89 19.41 10.14
N LYS A 33 9.54 19.17 11.40
CA LYS A 33 10.36 18.35 12.31
C LYS A 33 10.48 16.92 11.81
N CYS A 34 9.38 16.33 11.35
CA CYS A 34 9.38 14.97 10.83
C CYS A 34 10.24 14.85 9.57
N LEU A 35 10.12 15.80 8.64
CA LEU A 35 10.94 15.83 7.42
C LEU A 35 12.43 15.99 7.76
N ALA A 36 12.78 16.91 8.65
CA ALA A 36 14.17 17.11 9.07
C ALA A 36 14.78 15.84 9.68
N VAL A 37 14.03 15.14 10.54
CA VAL A 37 14.47 13.85 11.10
C VAL A 37 14.58 12.78 10.00
N LEU A 38 13.65 12.74 9.04
CA LEU A 38 13.73 11.81 7.92
C LEU A 38 14.97 12.05 7.06
N MET A 39 15.31 13.31 6.77
CA MET A 39 16.53 13.66 6.04
C MET A 39 17.79 13.25 6.81
N GLN A 40 17.80 13.41 8.14
CA GLN A 40 18.90 12.93 8.98
C GLN A 40 19.04 11.40 8.94
N CYS A 41 17.93 10.66 8.99
CA CYS A 41 17.94 9.20 8.81
C CYS A 41 18.51 8.80 7.45
N HIS A 42 18.32 9.62 6.42
CA HIS A 42 18.87 9.38 5.09
C HIS A 42 20.36 9.72 4.95
N GLY A 43 20.95 10.50 5.85
CA GLY A 43 22.36 10.89 5.79
C GLY A 43 23.36 9.73 5.81
N GLY A 44 22.93 8.53 6.25
CA GLY A 44 23.75 7.30 6.24
C GLY A 44 23.58 6.40 5.01
N PHE A 45 22.79 6.79 4.01
CA PHE A 45 22.53 5.95 2.83
C PHE A 45 23.72 5.80 1.90
N THR A 46 24.58 6.80 1.89
CA THR A 46 25.74 6.89 1.01
C THR A 46 26.98 6.82 1.88
N ASP A 47 27.27 5.65 2.48
CA ASP A 47 28.53 5.35 3.21
C ASP A 47 29.74 5.43 2.24
N GLY A 48 29.94 6.59 1.59
CA GLY A 48 30.87 6.84 0.50
C GLY A 48 30.47 6.28 -0.87
N GLU A 49 29.39 5.50 -0.98
CA GLU A 49 28.99 4.89 -2.25
C GLU A 49 28.44 5.92 -3.25
N GLN A 50 28.98 5.90 -4.46
CA GLN A 50 28.54 6.76 -5.55
C GLN A 50 27.16 6.33 -6.05
N PRO A 51 26.26 7.28 -6.35
CA PRO A 51 25.01 7.01 -7.05
C PRO A 51 25.24 6.21 -8.35
N ILE A 52 24.24 5.44 -8.75
CA ILE A 52 24.23 4.75 -10.03
C ILE A 52 23.30 5.48 -10.99
N THR A 53 23.70 5.53 -12.26
CA THR A 53 22.86 6.04 -13.34
C THR A 53 22.16 4.87 -14.02
N LEU A 54 20.84 4.89 -14.03
CA LEU A 54 19.99 3.96 -14.77
C LEU A 54 19.66 4.61 -16.12
N SER A 55 19.67 3.84 -17.21
CA SER A 55 19.35 4.32 -18.56
C SER A 55 18.56 3.28 -19.36
N ILE A 56 17.29 3.60 -19.68
CA ILE A 56 16.39 2.73 -20.45
C ILE A 56 15.59 3.59 -21.42
N CYS A 57 15.46 3.16 -22.68
CA CYS A 57 14.61 3.79 -23.70
C CYS A 57 14.82 5.32 -23.87
N GLY A 58 16.06 5.80 -23.69
CA GLY A 58 16.40 7.23 -23.82
C GLY A 58 16.15 8.08 -22.57
N HIS A 59 15.63 7.49 -21.49
CA HIS A 59 15.52 8.13 -20.18
C HIS A 59 16.73 7.77 -19.30
N SER A 60 17.13 8.69 -18.43
CA SER A 60 18.25 8.50 -17.50
C SER A 60 17.91 9.08 -16.12
N VAL A 61 18.17 8.32 -15.05
CA VAL A 61 17.96 8.76 -13.68
C VAL A 61 19.10 8.30 -12.78
N GLU A 62 19.59 9.20 -11.93
CA GLU A 62 20.51 8.85 -10.87
C GLU A 62 19.74 8.34 -9.65
N THR A 63 20.18 7.23 -9.08
CA THR A 63 19.59 6.66 -7.87
C THR A 63 20.65 6.07 -6.96
N ILE A 64 20.26 5.83 -5.72
CA ILE A 64 21.10 5.17 -4.72
C ILE A 64 21.39 3.75 -5.20
N ARG A 65 22.65 3.33 -5.08
CA ARG A 65 23.04 1.92 -5.23
C ARG A 65 22.46 1.15 -4.05
N TYR A 66 21.47 0.32 -4.30
CA TYR A 66 20.91 -0.52 -3.25
C TYR A 66 20.31 -1.81 -3.82
N CYS A 67 20.72 -2.95 -3.27
CA CYS A 67 20.28 -4.28 -3.63
C CYS A 67 19.55 -4.91 -2.45
N VAL A 68 18.21 -4.99 -2.56
CA VAL A 68 17.34 -5.43 -1.46
C VAL A 68 17.68 -6.86 -1.02
N SER A 69 18.06 -7.74 -1.95
CA SER A 69 18.42 -9.13 -1.65
C SER A 69 19.73 -9.31 -0.88
N GLN A 70 20.60 -8.28 -0.84
CA GLN A 70 21.94 -8.36 -0.25
C GLN A 70 22.13 -7.44 0.96
N GLU A 71 21.31 -6.40 1.09
CA GLU A 71 21.49 -5.35 2.09
C GLU A 71 20.45 -5.38 3.22
N LYS A 72 20.71 -4.61 4.28
CA LYS A 72 19.87 -4.60 5.49
C LYS A 72 18.57 -3.83 5.27
N VAL A 73 17.44 -4.53 5.28
CA VAL A 73 16.11 -3.93 5.16
C VAL A 73 15.38 -3.94 6.50
N SER A 74 14.71 -2.82 6.84
CA SER A 74 13.82 -2.73 8.00
C SER A 74 12.36 -2.69 7.56
N ILE A 75 11.51 -3.46 8.22
CA ILE A 75 10.04 -3.36 8.14
C ILE A 75 9.48 -2.27 9.07
N HIS A 76 10.31 -1.70 9.95
CA HIS A 76 9.90 -0.65 10.88
C HIS A 76 10.42 0.71 10.42
N LEU A 77 9.53 1.53 9.86
CA LEU A 77 9.84 2.83 9.26
C LEU A 77 9.05 3.97 9.92
N PRO A 78 9.15 4.18 11.26
CA PRO A 78 8.25 5.06 12.00
C PRO A 78 8.25 6.50 11.51
N VAL A 79 9.42 7.05 11.17
CA VAL A 79 9.54 8.45 10.70
C VAL A 79 8.91 8.63 9.31
N SER A 80 9.23 7.73 8.37
CA SER A 80 8.65 7.75 7.02
C SER A 80 7.12 7.64 7.08
N ARG A 81 6.59 6.76 7.93
CA ARG A 81 5.14 6.52 8.04
C ARG A 81 4.41 7.64 8.76
N LEU A 82 5.04 8.25 9.76
CA LEU A 82 4.51 9.46 10.38
C LEU A 82 4.42 10.61 9.35
N LEU A 83 5.47 10.81 8.54
CA LEU A 83 5.46 11.82 7.49
C LEU A 83 4.35 11.55 6.47
N ALA A 84 4.10 10.28 6.10
CA ALA A 84 3.00 9.89 5.21
C ALA A 84 1.65 10.34 5.76
N GLY A 85 1.40 10.08 7.05
CA GLY A 85 0.18 10.52 7.74
C GLY A 85 0.03 12.04 7.78
N LEU A 86 1.11 12.76 8.11
CA LEU A 86 1.11 14.23 8.12
C LEU A 86 0.89 14.81 6.71
N HIS A 87 1.46 14.19 5.67
CA HIS A 87 1.28 14.63 4.29
C HIS A 87 -0.19 14.48 3.83
N VAL A 88 -0.86 13.39 4.22
CA VAL A 88 -2.29 13.21 4.00
C VAL A 88 -3.12 14.28 4.73
N LEU A 89 -2.75 14.65 5.96
CA LEU A 89 -3.41 15.75 6.68
C LEU A 89 -3.22 17.09 5.98
N LEU A 90 -2.02 17.39 5.47
CA LEU A 90 -1.78 18.58 4.65
C LEU A 90 -2.68 18.60 3.42
N SER A 91 -2.81 17.47 2.72
CA SER A 91 -3.64 17.33 1.52
C SER A 91 -5.15 17.48 1.82
N LYS A 92 -5.59 16.99 2.98
CA LYS A 92 -6.98 17.10 3.42
C LYS A 92 -7.35 18.49 3.96
N SER A 93 -6.37 19.22 4.46
CA SER A 93 -6.53 20.58 4.98
C SER A 93 -6.30 21.63 3.89
N GLU A 94 -6.58 22.89 4.21
CA GLU A 94 -6.28 24.02 3.32
C GLU A 94 -4.85 24.56 3.55
N VAL A 95 -4.06 23.95 4.43
CA VAL A 95 -2.75 24.48 4.87
C VAL A 95 -1.78 24.63 3.71
N ALA A 96 -1.69 23.64 2.82
CA ALA A 96 -0.78 23.69 1.68
C ALA A 96 -1.12 24.81 0.68
N TYR A 97 -2.38 25.25 0.65
CA TYR A 97 -2.85 26.34 -0.18
C TYR A 97 -2.75 27.71 0.52
N LYS A 98 -3.08 27.76 1.81
CA LYS A 98 -3.07 29.01 2.61
C LYS A 98 -1.68 29.48 2.98
N PHE A 99 -0.77 28.55 3.29
CA PHE A 99 0.56 28.82 3.81
C PHE A 99 1.67 28.02 3.09
N PRO A 100 1.72 28.05 1.74
CA PRO A 100 2.71 27.29 0.99
C PRO A 100 4.16 27.64 1.38
N GLU A 101 4.42 28.91 1.70
CA GLU A 101 5.73 29.41 2.13
C GLU A 101 6.19 28.89 3.49
N LEU A 102 5.26 28.39 4.33
CA LEU A 102 5.58 27.80 5.62
C LEU A 102 5.88 26.31 5.52
N LEU A 103 5.65 25.67 4.38
CA LEU A 103 5.89 24.25 4.20
C LEU A 103 7.22 24.01 3.46
N PRO A 104 8.05 23.07 3.93
CA PRO A 104 9.31 22.73 3.28
C PRO A 104 9.09 21.82 2.06
N LEU A 105 8.07 22.09 1.23
CA LEU A 105 7.74 21.24 0.07
C LEU A 105 8.87 21.22 -0.97
N SER A 106 9.60 22.33 -1.11
CA SER A 106 10.77 22.40 -1.98
C SER A 106 11.98 21.60 -1.47
N GLU A 107 12.00 21.25 -0.19
CA GLU A 107 13.05 20.42 0.42
C GLU A 107 12.75 18.92 0.29
N LEU A 108 11.54 18.56 -0.17
CA LEU A 108 11.18 17.18 -0.44
C LEU A 108 12.03 16.65 -1.59
N SER A 109 12.72 15.55 -1.32
CA SER A 109 13.42 14.77 -2.33
C SER A 109 12.59 13.52 -2.62
N PRO A 110 11.83 13.47 -3.74
CA PRO A 110 10.97 12.33 -4.02
C PRO A 110 11.69 10.97 -4.04
N PRO A 111 12.92 10.84 -4.60
CA PRO A 111 13.69 9.61 -4.49
C PRO A 111 13.93 9.16 -3.04
N MET A 112 14.15 10.10 -2.10
CA MET A 112 14.35 9.78 -0.69
C MET A 112 13.03 9.37 -0.01
N LEU A 113 11.91 10.01 -0.36
CA LEU A 113 10.60 9.65 0.18
C LEU A 113 10.22 8.20 -0.16
N ILE A 114 10.46 7.78 -1.40
CA ILE A 114 10.09 6.43 -1.85
C ILE A 114 11.04 5.33 -1.37
N GLU A 115 12.28 5.68 -1.02
CA GLU A 115 13.37 4.71 -0.90
C GLU A 115 13.11 3.64 0.16
N HIS A 116 12.78 4.05 1.38
CA HIS A 116 12.51 3.13 2.48
C HIS A 116 11.23 2.29 2.28
N PRO A 117 10.06 2.90 1.95
CA PRO A 117 8.84 2.16 1.62
C PRO A 117 9.04 1.15 0.48
N LEU A 118 9.73 1.54 -0.59
CA LEU A 118 9.98 0.67 -1.74
C LEU A 118 10.82 -0.54 -1.35
N ARG A 119 11.89 -0.36 -0.56
CA ARG A 119 12.69 -1.49 -0.03
C ARG A 119 11.85 -2.45 0.79
N CYS A 120 10.95 -1.94 1.64
CA CYS A 120 10.09 -2.77 2.47
C CYS A 120 9.12 -3.63 1.63
N LEU A 121 8.51 -3.03 0.61
CA LEU A 121 7.60 -3.74 -0.31
C LEU A 121 8.34 -4.73 -1.21
N VAL A 122 9.54 -4.38 -1.69
CA VAL A 122 10.40 -5.32 -2.44
C VAL A 122 10.81 -6.49 -1.54
N LEU A 123 11.16 -6.27 -0.27
CA LEU A 123 11.43 -7.37 0.66
C LEU A 123 10.23 -8.32 0.76
N CYS A 124 9.00 -7.79 0.84
CA CYS A 124 7.79 -8.61 0.82
C CYS A 124 7.69 -9.44 -0.46
N ALA A 125 7.88 -8.81 -1.62
CA ALA A 125 7.87 -9.48 -2.93
C ALA A 125 8.93 -10.59 -3.03
N GLN A 126 10.15 -10.33 -2.56
CA GLN A 126 11.25 -11.30 -2.55
C GLN A 126 10.98 -12.48 -1.59
N VAL A 127 10.32 -12.23 -0.44
CA VAL A 127 9.86 -13.30 0.45
C VAL A 127 8.82 -14.16 -0.25
N HIS A 128 7.85 -13.56 -0.97
CA HIS A 128 6.87 -14.29 -1.76
C HIS A 128 7.50 -15.08 -2.93
N ALA A 129 8.57 -14.56 -3.53
CA ALA A 129 9.39 -15.27 -4.52
C ALA A 129 10.25 -16.40 -3.92
N GLY A 130 10.31 -16.51 -2.58
CA GLY A 130 11.08 -17.54 -1.89
C GLY A 130 12.59 -17.30 -1.85
N MET A 131 13.04 -16.05 -2.01
CA MET A 131 14.45 -15.67 -1.97
C MET A 131 15.02 -15.68 -0.54
N TRP A 132 14.15 -15.56 0.47
CA TRP A 132 14.53 -15.43 1.89
C TRP A 132 14.20 -16.67 2.74
N ARG A 133 14.10 -17.86 2.14
CA ARG A 133 13.71 -19.11 2.83
C ARG A 133 14.58 -19.45 4.04
N ARG A 134 15.87 -19.07 4.01
CA ARG A 134 16.83 -19.34 5.10
C ARG A 134 16.58 -18.51 6.37
N ASN A 135 15.87 -17.39 6.27
CA ASN A 135 15.53 -16.54 7.43
C ASN A 135 14.44 -17.17 8.31
N GLY A 136 13.75 -18.19 7.79
CA GLY A 136 12.75 -18.97 8.53
C GLY A 136 11.51 -18.18 8.94
N PHE A 137 10.78 -18.72 9.91
CA PHE A 137 9.48 -18.21 10.35
C PHE A 137 9.52 -16.80 10.94
N SER A 138 10.67 -16.33 11.43
CA SER A 138 10.78 -14.98 11.99
C SER A 138 10.42 -13.91 10.94
N LEU A 139 11.01 -13.99 9.75
CA LEU A 139 10.71 -13.05 8.67
C LEU A 139 9.29 -13.21 8.16
N VAL A 140 8.84 -14.46 7.96
CA VAL A 140 7.45 -14.74 7.52
C VAL A 140 6.43 -14.14 8.50
N ASN A 141 6.67 -14.24 9.81
CA ASN A 141 5.80 -13.64 10.82
C ASN A 141 5.82 -12.11 10.76
N GLN A 142 6.97 -11.48 10.49
CA GLN A 142 7.04 -10.02 10.31
C GLN A 142 6.20 -9.57 9.11
N ILE A 143 6.30 -10.27 7.98
CA ILE A 143 5.50 -10.00 6.77
C ILE A 143 4.01 -10.23 7.03
N TYR A 144 3.66 -11.27 7.80
CA TYR A 144 2.28 -11.51 8.22
C TYR A 144 1.71 -10.34 9.01
N TYR A 145 2.42 -9.87 10.04
CA TYR A 145 1.94 -8.74 10.84
C TYR A 145 1.94 -7.43 10.07
N TYR A 146 2.88 -7.22 9.14
CA TYR A 146 2.91 -6.02 8.29
C TYR A 146 1.61 -5.82 7.49
N HIS A 147 1.01 -6.91 6.99
CA HIS A 147 -0.27 -6.88 6.26
C HIS A 147 -1.49 -7.12 7.15
N ASN A 148 -1.30 -7.49 8.42
CA ASN A 148 -2.40 -7.81 9.32
C ASN A 148 -3.21 -6.55 9.65
N VAL A 149 -4.54 -6.69 9.72
CA VAL A 149 -5.48 -5.59 10.01
C VAL A 149 -5.13 -4.77 11.26
N LYS A 150 -4.47 -5.38 12.26
CA LYS A 150 -4.03 -4.69 13.49
C LYS A 150 -2.89 -3.70 13.29
N CYS A 151 -2.07 -3.89 12.26
CA CYS A 151 -0.86 -3.10 12.04
C CYS A 151 -0.86 -2.36 10.70
N ARG A 152 -1.54 -2.91 9.67
CA ARG A 152 -1.43 -2.46 8.28
C ARG A 152 -1.67 -0.96 8.11
N ARG A 153 -2.66 -0.40 8.83
CA ARG A 153 -3.02 1.03 8.81
C ARG A 153 -1.85 1.97 9.12
N GLU A 154 -1.00 1.60 10.07
CA GLU A 154 0.18 2.37 10.47
C GLU A 154 1.49 1.79 9.90
N MET A 155 1.40 0.85 8.97
CA MET A 155 2.55 0.20 8.33
C MET A 155 2.37 0.17 6.82
N PHE A 156 1.79 -0.90 6.28
CA PHE A 156 1.59 -1.12 4.85
C PHE A 156 0.90 0.06 4.16
N ASP A 157 -0.21 0.55 4.71
CA ASP A 157 -0.99 1.62 4.11
C ASP A 157 -0.17 2.92 4.05
N LYS A 158 0.59 3.23 5.11
CA LYS A 158 1.47 4.41 5.14
C LYS A 158 2.64 4.29 4.16
N ASP A 159 3.14 3.07 3.92
CA ASP A 159 4.18 2.84 2.92
C ASP A 159 3.64 3.06 1.51
N ILE A 160 2.42 2.59 1.20
CA ILE A 160 1.73 2.89 -0.07
C ILE A 160 1.50 4.40 -0.24
N ILE A 161 1.00 5.08 0.79
CA ILE A 161 0.78 6.53 0.77
C ILE A 161 2.09 7.30 0.56
N MET A 162 3.18 6.89 1.20
CA MET A 162 4.48 7.54 1.00
C MET A 162 5.02 7.32 -0.40
N LEU A 163 4.84 6.12 -0.96
CA LEU A 163 5.15 5.88 -2.37
C LEU A 163 4.32 6.76 -3.28
N GLN A 164 3.00 6.86 -3.07
CA GLN A 164 2.14 7.75 -3.86
C GLN A 164 2.57 9.21 -3.74
N THR A 165 2.97 9.64 -2.54
CA THR A 165 3.50 10.99 -2.29
C THR A 165 4.73 11.24 -3.17
N GLY A 166 5.73 10.35 -3.13
CA GLY A 166 6.93 10.51 -3.96
C GLY A 166 6.64 10.40 -5.46
N VAL A 167 5.82 9.44 -5.90
CA VAL A 167 5.47 9.25 -7.32
C VAL A 167 4.77 10.47 -7.90
N SER A 168 3.87 11.10 -7.14
CA SER A 168 3.18 12.33 -7.59
C SER A 168 4.12 13.51 -7.85
N MET A 169 5.37 13.43 -7.39
CA MET A 169 6.40 14.47 -7.52
C MET A 169 7.52 14.06 -8.49
N MET A 170 7.39 12.95 -9.21
CA MET A 170 8.44 12.38 -10.06
C MET A 170 8.00 12.23 -11.51
N ASP A 171 8.97 12.23 -12.42
CA ASP A 171 8.74 11.70 -13.77
C ASP A 171 8.40 10.19 -13.67
N PRO A 172 7.31 9.72 -14.30
CA PRO A 172 6.91 8.32 -14.23
C PRO A 172 7.98 7.34 -14.71
N ASN A 173 8.79 7.69 -15.73
CA ASN A 173 9.86 6.82 -16.22
C ASN A 173 10.98 6.72 -15.19
N HIS A 174 11.35 7.84 -14.54
CA HIS A 174 12.34 7.84 -13.47
C HIS A 174 11.92 6.92 -12.31
N PHE A 175 10.66 7.01 -11.88
CA PHE A 175 10.13 6.13 -10.84
C PHE A 175 10.17 4.65 -11.26
N LEU A 176 9.70 4.33 -12.47
CA LEU A 176 9.71 2.95 -12.98
C LEU A 176 11.13 2.39 -13.07
N MET A 177 12.10 3.20 -13.48
CA MET A 177 13.51 2.80 -13.53
C MET A 177 14.06 2.49 -12.13
N ILE A 178 13.77 3.34 -11.14
CA ILE A 178 14.16 3.10 -9.73
C ILE A 178 13.47 1.83 -9.19
N MET A 179 12.18 1.66 -9.46
CA MET A 179 11.43 0.46 -9.09
C MET A 179 12.05 -0.80 -9.68
N LEU A 180 12.32 -0.82 -11.00
CA LEU A 180 13.00 -1.93 -11.67
C LEU A 180 14.36 -2.24 -11.05
N SER A 181 15.13 -1.22 -10.67
CA SER A 181 16.42 -1.40 -10.00
C SER A 181 16.26 -2.06 -8.63
N ARG A 182 15.31 -1.60 -7.79
CA ARG A 182 15.08 -2.15 -6.45
C ARG A 182 14.52 -3.57 -6.49
N PHE A 183 13.62 -3.86 -7.42
CA PHE A 183 13.13 -5.23 -7.67
C PHE A 183 14.20 -6.14 -8.29
N GLU A 184 15.39 -5.63 -8.61
CA GLU A 184 16.48 -6.37 -9.26
C GLU A 184 16.09 -6.90 -10.66
N LEU A 185 15.11 -6.24 -11.30
CA LEU A 185 14.59 -6.56 -12.62
C LEU A 185 15.17 -5.68 -13.73
N TYR A 186 15.91 -4.61 -13.39
CA TYR A 186 16.45 -3.66 -14.36
C TYR A 186 17.14 -4.33 -15.55
N GLN A 187 18.04 -5.29 -15.31
CA GLN A 187 18.79 -5.97 -16.37
C GLN A 187 17.90 -6.78 -17.33
N ILE A 188 16.78 -7.33 -16.84
CA ILE A 188 15.79 -8.07 -17.64
C ILE A 188 15.14 -7.14 -18.66
N PHE A 189 14.76 -5.94 -18.22
CA PHE A 189 14.01 -4.99 -19.05
C PHE A 189 14.92 -4.05 -19.86
N SER A 190 16.17 -3.85 -19.45
CA SER A 190 17.13 -2.99 -20.16
C SER A 190 17.87 -3.71 -21.28
N THR A 191 17.82 -5.05 -21.35
CA THR A 191 18.62 -5.84 -22.30
C THR A 191 17.70 -6.54 -23.31
N PRO A 192 17.72 -6.14 -24.60
CA PRO A 192 16.80 -6.64 -25.63
C PRO A 192 16.78 -8.17 -25.82
N ASP A 193 17.89 -8.86 -25.53
CA ASP A 193 18.03 -10.30 -25.68
C ASP A 193 18.10 -11.07 -24.34
N TYR A 194 17.75 -10.43 -23.22
CA TYR A 194 17.87 -11.06 -21.90
C TYR A 194 17.07 -12.37 -21.80
N GLY A 195 15.84 -12.37 -22.33
CA GLY A 195 14.99 -13.57 -22.36
C GLY A 195 15.59 -14.73 -23.19
N LYS A 196 16.41 -14.44 -24.21
CA LYS A 196 17.12 -15.47 -24.99
C LYS A 196 18.31 -16.04 -24.22
N ARG A 197 19.07 -15.20 -23.50
CA ARG A 197 20.19 -15.65 -22.64
C ARG A 197 19.72 -16.54 -21.50
N PHE A 198 18.57 -16.23 -20.90
CA PHE A 198 17.93 -17.04 -19.86
C PHE A 198 17.48 -18.43 -20.36
N SER A 199 17.22 -18.58 -21.66
CA SER A 199 16.83 -19.86 -22.27
C SER A 199 18.01 -20.76 -22.64
N SER A 200 19.21 -20.19 -22.80
CA SER A 200 20.39 -20.89 -23.33
C SER A 200 21.41 -21.33 -22.27
N GLU A 201 21.42 -20.69 -21.11
CA GLU A 201 22.22 -21.13 -19.96
C GLU A 201 21.34 -22.02 -19.07
N ILE A 202 21.93 -23.00 -18.38
CA ILE A 202 21.28 -23.91 -17.42
C ILE A 202 20.80 -23.06 -16.23
N THR A 203 19.79 -22.25 -16.47
CA THR A 203 19.24 -21.32 -15.50
C THR A 203 18.28 -22.14 -14.67
N HIS A 204 18.59 -22.24 -13.37
CA HIS A 204 17.76 -22.95 -12.40
C HIS A 204 16.31 -22.50 -12.59
N LYS A 205 15.37 -23.42 -12.85
CA LYS A 205 13.94 -23.12 -13.00
C LYS A 205 13.42 -22.21 -11.88
N ASP A 206 14.03 -22.31 -10.69
CA ASP A 206 13.77 -21.46 -9.53
C ASP A 206 14.00 -19.96 -9.79
N VAL A 207 15.05 -19.59 -10.52
CA VAL A 207 15.37 -18.17 -10.82
C VAL A 207 14.34 -17.58 -11.77
N VAL A 208 13.91 -18.33 -12.79
CA VAL A 208 12.82 -17.92 -13.69
C VAL A 208 11.53 -17.72 -12.91
N GLN A 209 11.19 -18.66 -12.03
CA GLN A 209 9.99 -18.57 -11.20
C GLN A 209 10.06 -17.38 -10.22
N GLN A 210 11.23 -17.13 -9.63
CA GLN A 210 11.47 -15.96 -8.78
C GLN A 210 11.23 -14.67 -9.56
N ASN A 211 11.85 -14.51 -10.73
CA ASN A 211 11.70 -13.33 -11.57
C ASN A 211 10.26 -13.11 -12.01
N ASN A 212 9.54 -14.16 -12.41
CA ASN A 212 8.12 -14.06 -12.75
C ASN A 212 7.28 -13.56 -11.55
N THR A 213 7.56 -14.08 -10.35
CA THR A 213 6.89 -13.65 -9.12
C THR A 213 7.22 -12.18 -8.80
N LEU A 214 8.47 -11.76 -8.98
CA LEU A 214 8.88 -10.36 -8.76
C LEU A 214 8.22 -9.41 -9.76
N ILE A 215 8.12 -9.80 -11.03
CA ILE A 215 7.42 -9.04 -12.07
C ILE A 215 5.94 -8.90 -11.71
N GLU A 216 5.29 -9.99 -11.28
CA GLU A 216 3.90 -9.99 -10.83
C GLU A 216 3.68 -9.03 -9.64
N GLU A 217 4.53 -9.11 -8.61
CA GLU A 217 4.45 -8.24 -7.43
C GLU A 217 4.72 -6.77 -7.78
N MET A 218 5.66 -6.49 -8.70
CA MET A 218 5.94 -5.13 -9.19
C MET A 218 4.74 -4.55 -9.94
N LEU A 219 4.12 -5.34 -10.82
CA LEU A 219 2.90 -4.92 -11.53
C LEU A 219 1.74 -4.71 -10.56
N TYR A 220 1.59 -5.58 -9.55
CA TYR A 220 0.59 -5.40 -8.50
C TYR A 220 0.83 -4.11 -7.72
N LEU A 221 2.09 -3.77 -7.40
CA LEU A 221 2.44 -2.50 -6.76
C LEU A 221 2.06 -1.30 -7.62
N ILE A 222 2.31 -1.33 -8.93
CA ILE A 222 1.88 -0.25 -9.84
C ILE A 222 0.35 -0.10 -9.80
N ILE A 223 -0.40 -1.22 -9.84
CA ILE A 223 -1.86 -1.20 -9.73
C ILE A 223 -2.31 -0.58 -8.39
N MET A 224 -1.66 -0.94 -7.28
CA MET A 224 -1.97 -0.38 -5.96
C MET A 224 -1.71 1.14 -5.91
N LEU A 225 -0.56 1.60 -6.43
CA LEU A 225 -0.19 3.02 -6.41
C LEU A 225 -1.16 3.90 -7.20
N VAL A 226 -1.60 3.44 -8.36
CA VAL A 226 -2.53 4.19 -9.22
C VAL A 226 -3.99 4.00 -8.79
N GLY A 227 -4.32 2.81 -8.28
CA GLY A 227 -5.68 2.34 -8.03
C GLY A 227 -6.21 2.63 -6.63
N GLU A 228 -5.34 2.75 -5.63
CA GLU A 228 -5.80 2.96 -4.26
C GLU A 228 -5.94 4.44 -3.94
N ARG A 229 -7.20 4.90 -3.94
CA ARG A 229 -7.57 6.31 -3.77
C ARG A 229 -8.66 6.51 -2.72
N PHE A 230 -8.98 5.46 -1.95
CA PHE A 230 -10.11 5.49 -1.03
C PHE A 230 -9.70 5.83 0.40
N SER A 231 -8.48 6.32 0.60
CA SER A 231 -8.04 6.96 1.83
C SER A 231 -8.30 8.48 1.78
N PRO A 232 -9.03 9.06 2.75
CA PRO A 232 -9.30 10.50 2.80
C PRO A 232 -8.02 11.33 2.82
N GLY A 233 -7.88 12.25 1.87
CA GLY A 233 -6.69 13.08 1.68
C GLY A 233 -5.71 12.55 0.63
N VAL A 234 -5.79 11.27 0.24
CA VAL A 234 -5.16 10.77 -0.99
C VAL A 234 -6.12 10.96 -2.17
N GLY A 235 -7.33 10.40 -2.05
CA GLY A 235 -8.42 10.66 -2.98
C GLY A 235 -9.51 11.50 -2.35
N GLN A 236 -10.36 12.05 -3.22
CA GLN A 236 -11.50 12.89 -2.86
C GLN A 236 -12.66 12.02 -2.35
N VAL A 237 -12.48 11.43 -1.16
CA VAL A 237 -13.42 10.55 -0.48
C VAL A 237 -13.57 10.92 0.99
N ASN A 238 -14.63 10.45 1.63
CA ASN A 238 -14.81 10.59 3.08
C ASN A 238 -14.45 9.29 3.83
N ALA A 239 -14.41 9.35 5.15
CA ALA A 239 -14.08 8.19 5.99
C ALA A 239 -15.11 7.05 5.89
N THR A 240 -16.37 7.36 5.53
CA THR A 240 -17.39 6.35 5.30
C THR A 240 -17.09 5.54 4.05
N ASP A 241 -16.58 6.15 2.99
CA ASP A 241 -16.23 5.47 1.73
C ASP A 241 -15.06 4.50 1.92
N GLU A 242 -14.07 4.86 2.74
CA GLU A 242 -12.97 3.98 3.15
C GLU A 242 -13.50 2.70 3.84
N ILE A 243 -14.41 2.86 4.80
CA ILE A 243 -15.03 1.73 5.53
C ILE A 243 -15.95 0.90 4.60
N LYS A 244 -16.72 1.56 3.72
CA LYS A 244 -17.54 0.86 2.71
C LYS A 244 -16.68 -0.05 1.87
N ARG A 245 -15.55 0.47 1.37
CA ARG A 245 -14.60 -0.29 0.56
C ARG A 245 -14.14 -1.55 1.30
N GLU A 246 -13.73 -1.43 2.56
CA GLU A 246 -13.33 -2.59 3.36
C GLU A 246 -14.44 -3.65 3.47
N ILE A 247 -15.65 -3.23 3.85
CA ILE A 247 -16.78 -4.15 4.05
C ILE A 247 -17.18 -4.83 2.73
N ILE A 248 -17.24 -4.07 1.63
CA ILE A 248 -17.58 -4.59 0.30
C ILE A 248 -16.64 -5.74 -0.06
N HIS A 249 -15.33 -5.52 0.07
CA HIS A 249 -14.33 -6.51 -0.31
C HIS A 249 -14.33 -7.74 0.62
N GLN A 250 -14.56 -7.56 1.93
CA GLN A 250 -14.72 -8.68 2.87
C GLN A 250 -15.93 -9.55 2.49
N LEU A 251 -17.09 -8.92 2.24
CA LEU A 251 -18.32 -9.64 1.89
C LEU A 251 -18.31 -10.23 0.47
N SER A 252 -17.47 -9.70 -0.42
CA SER A 252 -17.23 -10.27 -1.75
C SER A 252 -16.49 -11.60 -1.71
N ILE A 253 -15.74 -11.90 -0.63
CA ILE A 253 -15.12 -13.22 -0.42
C ILE A 253 -16.20 -14.23 -0.04
N LYS A 254 -17.01 -13.90 0.97
CA LYS A 254 -18.10 -14.74 1.48
C LYS A 254 -19.05 -13.95 2.38
N PRO A 255 -20.29 -14.43 2.59
CA PRO A 255 -21.13 -13.94 3.67
C PRO A 255 -20.47 -14.14 5.05
N MET A 256 -20.59 -13.16 5.94
CA MET A 256 -19.94 -13.18 7.26
C MET A 256 -20.92 -12.87 8.39
N ALA A 257 -20.72 -13.47 9.56
CA ALA A 257 -21.41 -13.04 10.77
C ALA A 257 -20.86 -11.68 11.23
N HIS A 258 -21.66 -10.92 11.98
CA HIS A 258 -21.26 -9.60 12.51
C HIS A 258 -19.86 -9.61 13.15
N SER A 259 -19.63 -10.50 14.12
CA SER A 259 -18.36 -10.61 14.83
C SER A 259 -17.16 -10.98 13.96
N GLU A 260 -17.40 -11.70 12.85
CA GLU A 260 -16.34 -12.05 11.90
C GLU A 260 -15.98 -10.83 11.04
N LEU A 261 -16.99 -10.12 10.55
CA LEU A 261 -16.81 -8.89 9.79
C LEU A 261 -16.11 -7.80 10.61
N VAL A 262 -16.56 -7.54 11.84
CA VAL A 262 -15.92 -6.55 12.74
C VAL A 262 -14.44 -6.88 12.95
N LYS A 263 -14.10 -8.16 13.12
CA LYS A 263 -12.72 -8.60 13.35
C LYS A 263 -11.81 -8.46 12.13
N SER A 264 -12.37 -8.41 10.92
CA SER A 264 -11.59 -8.20 9.69
C SER A 264 -11.42 -6.72 9.32
N LEU A 265 -12.04 -5.81 10.08
CA LEU A 265 -11.92 -4.36 9.92
C LEU A 265 -10.89 -3.78 10.90
N PRO A 266 -10.25 -2.64 10.55
CA PRO A 266 -9.35 -1.92 11.47
C PRO A 266 -10.07 -1.52 12.77
N GLU A 267 -9.40 -1.71 13.91
CA GLU A 267 -9.89 -1.22 15.20
C GLU A 267 -9.89 0.32 15.18
N ASP A 268 -11.03 0.95 15.50
CA ASP A 268 -11.15 2.40 15.65
C ASP A 268 -11.90 2.69 16.95
N GLU A 269 -11.13 2.97 18.02
CA GLU A 269 -11.63 3.21 19.39
C GLU A 269 -12.63 4.39 19.44
N ASN A 270 -12.62 5.27 18.43
CA ASN A 270 -13.45 6.47 18.38
C ASN A 270 -14.66 6.36 17.43
N LYS A 271 -14.90 5.21 16.76
CA LYS A 271 -15.89 5.12 15.65
C LYS A 271 -16.85 3.92 15.65
N GLU A 272 -17.02 3.20 16.77
CA GLU A 272 -18.00 2.10 16.83
C GLU A 272 -19.42 2.52 16.36
N THR A 273 -19.82 3.79 16.58
CA THR A 273 -21.14 4.30 16.18
C THR A 273 -21.33 4.51 14.68
N GLY A 274 -20.26 4.68 13.90
CA GLY A 274 -20.37 4.89 12.45
C GLY A 274 -20.48 3.59 11.67
N MET A 275 -19.82 2.53 12.14
CA MET A 275 -19.62 1.29 11.39
C MET A 275 -20.93 0.55 11.08
N GLU A 276 -21.85 0.45 12.04
CA GLU A 276 -23.14 -0.22 11.84
C GLU A 276 -23.94 0.41 10.69
N SER A 277 -23.98 1.75 10.64
CA SER A 277 -24.66 2.47 9.56
C SER A 277 -24.05 2.16 8.18
N VAL A 278 -22.73 1.92 8.12
CA VAL A 278 -22.05 1.55 6.89
C VAL A 278 -22.39 0.12 6.49
N ILE A 279 -22.40 -0.82 7.45
CA ILE A 279 -22.79 -2.22 7.21
C ILE A 279 -24.22 -2.26 6.65
N GLU A 280 -25.16 -1.54 7.27
CA GLU A 280 -26.55 -1.47 6.79
C GLU A 280 -26.65 -0.86 5.39
N ALA A 281 -25.76 0.07 5.03
CA ALA A 281 -25.74 0.67 3.71
C ALA A 281 -25.30 -0.32 2.62
N VAL A 282 -24.29 -1.16 2.89
CA VAL A 282 -23.66 -2.02 1.86
C VAL A 282 -24.09 -3.50 1.92
N ALA A 283 -24.67 -3.95 3.02
CA ALA A 283 -25.01 -5.35 3.24
C ALA A 283 -26.47 -5.54 3.66
N HIS A 284 -27.05 -6.68 3.30
CA HIS A 284 -28.33 -7.13 3.85
C HIS A 284 -28.12 -8.19 4.92
N PHE A 285 -28.82 -8.04 6.04
CA PHE A 285 -28.81 -9.04 7.11
C PHE A 285 -29.76 -10.19 6.77
N LYS A 286 -29.20 -11.38 6.58
CA LYS A 286 -29.95 -12.61 6.40
C LYS A 286 -30.12 -13.28 7.76
N LYS A 287 -31.38 -13.33 8.20
CA LYS A 287 -31.76 -13.99 9.46
C LYS A 287 -31.27 -15.43 9.46
N PRO A 288 -30.79 -15.93 10.61
CA PRO A 288 -30.44 -17.34 10.72
C PRO A 288 -31.67 -18.22 10.47
N GLY A 289 -31.43 -19.40 9.91
CA GLY A 289 -32.41 -20.49 10.00
C GLY A 289 -32.54 -20.98 11.45
N LEU A 290 -33.21 -22.13 11.66
CA LEU A 290 -33.55 -22.67 12.98
C LEU A 290 -32.36 -22.87 13.94
N THR A 291 -31.12 -23.00 13.44
CA THR A 291 -29.91 -23.29 14.24
C THR A 291 -28.69 -22.44 13.86
N GLY A 292 -28.88 -21.40 13.04
CA GLY A 292 -27.77 -20.61 12.48
C GLY A 292 -27.41 -19.35 13.25
N ARG A 293 -26.35 -18.67 12.81
CA ARG A 293 -26.09 -17.25 13.11
C ARG A 293 -26.54 -16.40 11.93
N GLY A 294 -27.01 -15.19 12.19
CA GLY A 294 -27.34 -14.25 11.12
C GLY A 294 -26.09 -13.83 10.36
N MET A 295 -26.22 -13.72 9.04
CA MET A 295 -25.09 -13.44 8.15
C MET A 295 -25.36 -12.16 7.37
N TYR A 296 -24.34 -11.35 7.19
CA TYR A 296 -24.34 -10.24 6.26
C TYR A 296 -23.89 -10.73 4.89
N GLU A 297 -24.66 -10.36 3.88
CA GLU A 297 -24.40 -10.62 2.46
C GLU A 297 -24.29 -9.27 1.74
N LEU A 298 -23.38 -9.15 0.78
CA LEU A 298 -23.21 -7.93 0.00
C LEU A 298 -24.47 -7.62 -0.81
N LYS A 299 -24.92 -6.37 -0.78
CA LYS A 299 -26.03 -5.92 -1.62
C LYS A 299 -25.62 -5.92 -3.10
N PRO A 300 -26.48 -6.37 -4.03
CA PRO A 300 -26.16 -6.41 -5.46
C PRO A 300 -25.74 -5.05 -6.03
N GLU A 301 -26.36 -3.95 -5.58
CA GLU A 301 -26.04 -2.58 -6.01
C GLU A 301 -24.61 -2.14 -5.65
N CYS A 302 -24.02 -2.74 -4.61
CA CYS A 302 -22.64 -2.47 -4.17
C CYS A 302 -21.62 -3.39 -4.87
N ALA A 303 -22.05 -4.46 -5.54
CA ALA A 303 -21.13 -5.37 -6.22
C ALA A 303 -20.32 -4.70 -7.35
N LYS A 304 -20.83 -3.61 -7.91
CA LYS A 304 -20.12 -2.77 -8.91
C LYS A 304 -18.86 -2.08 -8.36
N GLU A 305 -18.74 -1.97 -7.04
CA GLU A 305 -17.60 -1.35 -6.36
C GLU A 305 -16.49 -2.37 -6.03
N PHE A 306 -16.73 -3.66 -6.30
CA PHE A 306 -15.73 -4.71 -6.11
C PHE A 306 -14.51 -4.49 -7.01
N ASN A 307 -13.33 -4.56 -6.41
CA ASN A 307 -12.05 -4.53 -7.09
C ASN A 307 -11.29 -5.84 -6.80
N LEU A 308 -10.95 -6.58 -7.86
CA LEU A 308 -10.13 -7.79 -7.73
C LEU A 308 -8.73 -7.48 -7.18
N TYR A 309 -8.21 -6.28 -7.43
CA TYR A 309 -6.89 -5.83 -6.99
C TYR A 309 -6.95 -4.99 -5.71
N PHE A 310 -7.94 -5.26 -4.85
CA PHE A 310 -8.02 -4.61 -3.55
C PHE A 310 -6.78 -4.92 -2.72
N TYR A 311 -6.05 -3.87 -2.36
CA TYR A 311 -4.70 -3.97 -1.82
C TYR A 311 -4.59 -4.68 -0.46
N HIS A 312 -5.70 -4.81 0.27
CA HIS A 312 -5.75 -5.56 1.54
C HIS A 312 -6.06 -7.04 1.41
N PHE A 313 -6.34 -7.55 0.20
CA PHE A 313 -6.43 -8.99 0.01
C PHE A 313 -5.06 -9.65 0.12
N SER A 314 -4.97 -10.71 0.92
CA SER A 314 -3.94 -11.71 0.70
C SER A 314 -4.17 -12.43 -0.63
N ARG A 315 -3.13 -13.02 -1.22
CA ARG A 315 -3.26 -13.84 -2.45
C ARG A 315 -4.34 -14.92 -2.34
N ALA A 316 -4.50 -15.51 -1.15
CA ALA A 316 -5.52 -16.51 -0.89
C ALA A 316 -6.94 -15.92 -0.84
N GLU A 317 -7.10 -14.72 -0.29
CA GLU A 317 -8.40 -14.01 -0.27
C GLU A 317 -8.77 -13.50 -1.66
N GLN A 318 -7.81 -12.95 -2.40
CA GLN A 318 -8.01 -12.51 -3.77
C GLN A 318 -8.51 -13.66 -4.66
N SER A 319 -7.85 -14.82 -4.60
CA SER A 319 -8.26 -16.01 -5.36
C SER A 319 -9.67 -16.47 -4.99
N LYS A 320 -10.02 -16.48 -3.69
CA LYS A 320 -11.37 -16.83 -3.22
C LYS A 320 -12.42 -15.82 -3.67
N ALA A 321 -12.12 -14.53 -3.59
CA ALA A 321 -13.00 -13.47 -4.04
C ALA A 321 -13.24 -13.57 -5.56
N GLU A 322 -12.18 -13.79 -6.34
CA GLU A 322 -12.28 -13.97 -7.79
C GLU A 322 -13.20 -15.14 -8.16
N GLU A 323 -13.02 -16.29 -7.51
CA GLU A 323 -13.86 -17.48 -7.72
C GLU A 323 -15.31 -17.21 -7.34
N ALA A 324 -15.54 -16.62 -6.16
CA ALA A 324 -16.87 -16.31 -5.65
C ALA A 324 -17.62 -15.34 -6.57
N GLN A 325 -16.98 -14.25 -7.00
CA GLN A 325 -17.58 -13.25 -7.87
C GLN A 325 -17.85 -13.80 -9.28
N ARG A 326 -16.92 -14.56 -9.87
CA ARG A 326 -17.17 -15.22 -11.17
C ARG A 326 -18.31 -16.23 -11.09
N LYS A 327 -18.41 -16.98 -10.01
CA LYS A 327 -19.50 -17.94 -9.78
C LYS A 327 -20.85 -17.22 -9.70
N LEU A 328 -20.92 -16.11 -8.96
CA LEU A 328 -22.14 -15.30 -8.84
C LEU A 328 -22.57 -14.74 -10.21
N LYS A 329 -21.64 -14.16 -10.98
CA LYS A 329 -21.93 -13.64 -12.33
C LYS A 329 -22.43 -14.72 -13.29
N ARG A 330 -21.84 -15.93 -13.25
CA ARG A 330 -22.33 -17.08 -14.04
C ARG A 330 -23.75 -17.49 -13.66
N GLN A 331 -24.08 -17.48 -12.37
CA GLN A 331 -25.44 -17.79 -11.89
C GLN A 331 -26.46 -16.76 -12.38
N ASN A 332 -26.07 -15.49 -12.43
CA ASN A 332 -26.88 -14.40 -12.95
C ASN A 332 -26.91 -14.30 -14.49
N ARG A 333 -26.15 -15.16 -15.20
CA ARG A 333 -25.96 -15.12 -16.66
C ARG A 333 -25.35 -13.80 -17.17
N GLU A 334 -24.47 -13.22 -16.37
CA GLU A 334 -23.70 -12.01 -16.67
C GLU A 334 -22.30 -12.34 -17.22
N ASP A 335 -21.63 -11.35 -17.82
CA ASP A 335 -20.22 -11.45 -18.21
C ASP A 335 -19.33 -11.67 -16.97
N THR A 336 -18.50 -12.71 -17.00
CA THR A 336 -17.59 -13.09 -15.91
C THR A 336 -16.38 -12.16 -15.74
N ALA A 337 -16.20 -11.17 -16.60
CA ALA A 337 -15.18 -10.14 -16.43
C ALA A 337 -15.37 -9.40 -15.08
N LEU A 338 -14.26 -9.12 -14.41
CA LEU A 338 -14.22 -8.39 -13.14
C LEU A 338 -13.41 -7.10 -13.31
N PRO A 339 -13.93 -6.10 -14.06
CA PRO A 339 -13.21 -4.85 -14.24
C PRO A 339 -13.10 -4.10 -12.91
N PRO A 340 -12.00 -3.38 -12.66
CA PRO A 340 -11.90 -2.51 -11.50
C PRO A 340 -12.97 -1.41 -11.55
N PRO A 341 -13.42 -0.90 -10.40
CA PRO A 341 -14.44 0.15 -10.34
C PRO A 341 -13.87 1.49 -10.81
N VAL A 342 -14.76 2.43 -11.11
CA VAL A 342 -14.37 3.83 -11.39
C VAL A 342 -13.70 4.40 -10.14
N LEU A 343 -12.50 4.94 -10.32
CA LEU A 343 -11.69 5.49 -9.23
C LEU A 343 -12.12 6.93 -8.92
N PRO A 344 -12.14 7.33 -7.64
CA PRO A 344 -12.33 8.73 -7.29
C PRO A 344 -11.14 9.58 -7.79
N PRO A 345 -11.33 10.90 -7.97
CA PRO A 345 -10.22 11.80 -8.27
C PRO A 345 -9.20 11.82 -7.12
N PHE A 346 -7.93 12.07 -7.45
CA PHE A 346 -6.92 12.37 -6.44
C PHE A 346 -7.19 13.73 -5.79
N CYS A 347 -6.77 13.88 -4.53
CA CYS A 347 -6.64 15.17 -3.90
C CYS A 347 -5.51 15.99 -4.54
N PRO A 348 -5.51 17.33 -4.41
CA PRO A 348 -4.57 18.20 -5.11
C PRO A 348 -3.08 17.83 -4.95
N LEU A 349 -2.64 17.45 -3.75
CA LEU A 349 -1.23 17.09 -3.52
C LEU A 349 -0.82 15.76 -4.19
N PHE A 350 -1.79 14.96 -4.63
CA PHE A 350 -1.57 13.68 -5.33
C PHE A 350 -2.02 13.73 -6.80
N ALA A 351 -2.46 14.89 -7.29
CA ALA A 351 -3.16 15.01 -8.58
C ALA A 351 -2.29 14.67 -9.80
N SER A 352 -0.96 14.71 -9.65
CA SER A 352 0.01 14.39 -10.69
C SER A 352 0.35 12.89 -10.80
N LEU A 353 -0.27 12.04 -9.97
CA LEU A 353 -0.05 10.58 -9.98
C LEU A 353 -0.82 9.83 -11.08
#